data_AF-A0A5J4STA0-F1
#
_entry.id   AF-A0A5J4STA0-F1
#
_cell.length_a   1.000
_cell.length_b   1.000
_cell.length_c   1.000
_cell.angle_alpha   90.00
_cell.angle_beta   90.00
_cell.angle_gamma   90.00
#
_symmetry.space_group_name_H-M   'P 1'
#
loop_
_entity.id
_entity.type
_entity.pdbx_description
1 polymer ?
#
loop_
_entity_poly.entity_id
_entity_poly.type
_entity_poly.pdbx_seq_one_letter_code
_entity_poly.pdbx_strand_id
1 'polypeptide(L)'
;MTIETLQGTEKRMYELVAPIAMNWEIVTSQNDGAAFKTSDKHVWFVAVENDSCIGFIPAQKKANNTVFINNYYIKDGDKKVLTALLKETEKYFKKESYQSIIAVVLKRDYVVVEKLKYEIKEVFVKCTHFTKKL
;
A
#
# COMPACT_ATOMS: atom_id res chain seq x y z
N MET A 1 -9.48 2.21 -14.27
CA MET A 1 -8.76 2.60 -13.03
C MET A 1 -8.04 3.95 -13.14
N THR A 2 -8.18 4.79 -12.12
CA THR A 2 -7.31 5.96 -11.80
C THR A 2 -6.68 5.75 -10.41
N ILE A 3 -5.60 6.49 -10.10
CA ILE A 3 -4.99 6.48 -8.74
C ILE A 3 -5.16 7.86 -8.12
N GLU A 4 -5.91 7.95 -7.03
CA GLU A 4 -6.00 9.14 -6.17
C GLU A 4 -4.88 9.11 -5.12
N THR A 5 -4.21 10.25 -4.90
CA THR A 5 -3.20 10.41 -3.84
C THR A 5 -3.76 11.34 -2.77
N LEU A 6 -4.01 10.80 -1.57
CA LEU A 6 -4.77 11.47 -0.50
C LEU A 6 -3.96 11.46 0.80
N GLN A 7 -4.01 12.52 1.59
CA GLN A 7 -3.46 12.49 2.95
C GLN A 7 -4.33 11.65 3.88
N GLY A 8 -3.71 11.07 4.91
CA GLY A 8 -4.37 10.14 5.83
C GLY A 8 -5.48 10.74 6.69
N THR A 9 -5.68 12.05 6.66
CA THR A 9 -6.75 12.78 7.36
C THR A 9 -7.80 13.37 6.41
N GLU A 10 -7.67 13.18 5.08
CA GLU A 10 -8.64 13.68 4.12
C GLU A 10 -9.95 12.90 4.16
N LYS A 11 -11.10 13.60 4.15
CA LYS A 11 -12.44 13.00 4.15
C LYS A 11 -12.61 12.00 3.01
N ARG A 12 -12.13 12.34 1.81
CA ARG A 12 -12.20 11.50 0.60
C ARG A 12 -11.51 10.15 0.79
N MET A 13 -10.42 10.11 1.56
CA MET A 13 -9.73 8.86 1.87
C MET A 13 -10.65 7.92 2.65
N TYR A 14 -11.34 8.43 3.68
CA TYR A 14 -12.30 7.64 4.43
C TYR A 14 -13.49 7.18 3.59
N GLU A 15 -14.03 8.04 2.72
CA GLU A 15 -15.14 7.68 1.82
C GLU A 15 -14.81 6.48 0.93
N LEU A 16 -13.59 6.42 0.39
CA LEU A 16 -13.15 5.35 -0.50
C LEU A 16 -12.75 4.07 0.26
N VAL A 17 -12.09 4.20 1.41
CA VAL A 17 -11.48 3.07 2.13
C VAL A 17 -12.41 2.43 3.16
N ALA A 18 -13.33 3.20 3.77
CA ALA A 18 -14.22 2.70 4.83
C ALA A 18 -15.03 1.45 4.43
N PRO A 19 -15.62 1.34 3.22
CA PRO A 19 -16.34 0.14 2.81
C PRO A 19 -15.47 -1.13 2.85
N ILE A 20 -14.19 -1.00 2.52
CA ILE A 20 -13.22 -2.09 2.54
C ILE A 20 -12.77 -2.38 3.97
N ALA A 21 -12.46 -1.35 4.75
CA ALA A 21 -12.01 -1.46 6.13
C ALA A 21 -13.08 -2.01 7.08
N MET A 22 -14.37 -1.88 6.74
CA MET A 22 -15.49 -2.40 7.52
C MET A 22 -15.96 -3.78 7.05
N ASN A 23 -15.45 -4.29 5.93
CA ASN A 23 -15.80 -5.62 5.45
C ASN A 23 -14.97 -6.69 6.18
N TRP A 24 -15.61 -7.41 7.11
CA TRP A 24 -14.98 -8.44 7.94
C TRP A 24 -14.27 -9.54 7.14
N GLU A 25 -14.87 -10.00 6.04
CA GLU A 25 -14.30 -11.06 5.19
C GLU A 25 -12.99 -10.59 4.56
N ILE A 26 -12.96 -9.35 4.07
CA ILE A 26 -11.75 -8.75 3.48
C ILE A 26 -10.67 -8.54 4.55
N VAL A 27 -11.02 -7.94 5.69
CA VAL A 27 -10.08 -7.64 6.76
C VAL A 27 -9.44 -8.92 7.31
N THR A 28 -10.23 -9.98 7.48
CA THR A 28 -9.72 -11.26 8.00
C THR A 28 -8.85 -11.98 6.97
N SER A 29 -9.28 -12.05 5.71
CA SER A 29 -8.59 -12.81 4.66
C SER A 29 -7.32 -12.13 4.13
N GLN A 30 -7.30 -10.80 4.07
CA GLN A 30 -6.20 -10.05 3.45
C GLN A 30 -5.31 -9.31 4.45
N ASN A 31 -5.81 -9.08 5.67
CA ASN A 31 -5.08 -8.31 6.69
C ASN A 31 -5.00 -9.01 8.06
N ASP A 32 -5.27 -10.32 8.12
CA ASP A 32 -5.20 -11.15 9.34
C ASP A 32 -5.99 -10.56 10.53
N GLY A 33 -7.12 -9.89 10.23
CA GLY A 33 -7.96 -9.25 11.25
C GLY A 33 -7.43 -7.91 11.77
N ALA A 34 -6.28 -7.42 11.28
CA ALA A 34 -5.70 -6.17 11.72
C ALA A 34 -6.46 -4.95 11.18
N ALA A 35 -6.53 -3.88 11.98
CA ALA A 35 -7.04 -2.60 11.50
C ALA A 35 -6.05 -1.92 10.54
N PHE A 36 -6.57 -1.17 9.58
CA PHE A 36 -5.78 -0.28 8.74
C PHE A 36 -5.40 0.98 9.54
N LYS A 37 -4.10 1.25 9.69
CA LYS A 37 -3.60 2.39 10.46
C LYS A 37 -3.50 3.63 9.56
N THR A 38 -3.94 4.78 10.06
CA THR A 38 -3.80 6.07 9.39
C THR A 38 -3.46 7.18 10.39
N SER A 39 -2.81 8.24 9.89
CA SER A 39 -2.53 9.49 10.61
C SER A 39 -2.13 10.57 9.60
N ASP A 40 -1.87 11.77 10.08
CA ASP A 40 -1.19 12.88 9.36
C ASP A 40 0.12 12.51 8.65
N LYS A 41 0.81 11.45 9.09
CA LYS A 41 2.05 10.93 8.49
C LYS A 41 1.80 9.99 7.31
N HIS A 42 0.55 9.68 7.00
CA HIS A 42 0.21 8.75 5.93
C HIS A 42 -0.17 9.50 4.65
N VAL A 43 0.34 8.98 3.54
CA VAL A 43 -0.18 9.26 2.21
C VAL A 43 -0.78 7.96 1.69
N TRP A 44 -2.02 8.05 1.22
CA TRP A 44 -2.81 6.95 0.71
C TRP A 44 -2.85 7.03 -0.82
N PHE A 45 -2.44 5.96 -1.48
CA PHE A 45 -2.59 5.78 -2.91
C PHE A 45 -3.79 4.85 -3.11
N VAL A 46 -4.86 5.34 -3.71
CA VAL A 46 -6.12 4.60 -3.83
C VAL A 46 -6.44 4.40 -5.31
N ALA A 47 -6.50 3.14 -5.73
CA ALA A 47 -6.94 2.77 -7.07
C ALA A 47 -8.48 2.77 -7.10
N VAL A 48 -9.04 3.60 -7.98
CA VAL A 48 -10.49 3.79 -8.11
C VAL A 48 -10.93 3.37 -9.52
N GLU A 49 -12.03 2.64 -9.59
CA GLU A 49 -12.71 2.29 -10.83
C GLU A 49 -14.22 2.35 -10.63
N ASN A 50 -14.92 3.08 -11.51
CA ASN A 50 -16.37 3.35 -11.39
C ASN A 50 -16.76 3.83 -9.98
N ASP A 51 -16.03 4.83 -9.46
CA ASP A 51 -16.16 5.39 -8.11
C ASP A 51 -15.98 4.41 -6.94
N SER A 52 -15.52 3.20 -7.21
CA SER A 52 -15.27 2.17 -6.19
C SER A 52 -13.77 1.93 -6.00
N CYS A 53 -13.35 1.78 -4.75
CA CYS A 53 -11.98 1.39 -4.43
C CYS A 53 -11.73 -0.06 -4.85
N ILE A 54 -10.71 -0.29 -5.68
CA ILE A 54 -10.25 -1.63 -6.11
C ILE A 54 -8.87 -2.00 -5.55
N GLY A 55 -8.23 -1.08 -4.83
CA GLY A 55 -6.97 -1.31 -4.14
C GLY A 55 -6.43 -0.06 -3.49
N PHE A 56 -5.60 -0.20 -2.47
CA PHE A 56 -4.92 0.93 -1.86
C PHE A 56 -3.58 0.55 -1.23
N ILE A 57 -2.69 1.54 -1.11
CA ILE A 57 -1.45 1.48 -0.35
C ILE A 57 -1.45 2.62 0.68
N PRO A 58 -1.45 2.33 1.99
CA PRO A 58 -1.16 3.32 3.01
C PRO A 58 0.35 3.41 3.21
N ALA A 59 0.94 4.56 2.87
CA ALA A 59 2.37 4.79 2.94
C ALA A 59 2.68 5.76 4.08
N GLN A 60 3.29 5.25 5.16
CA GLN A 60 3.65 6.03 6.33
C GLN A 60 5.05 6.65 6.18
N LYS A 61 5.13 7.97 6.28
CA LYS A 61 6.39 8.72 6.37
C LYS A 61 7.08 8.44 7.72
N LYS A 62 8.34 8.04 7.69
CA LYS A 62 9.21 7.89 8.87
C LYS A 62 10.28 9.00 8.90
N ALA A 63 10.81 9.29 10.09
CA ALA A 63 11.74 10.39 10.30
C ALA A 63 13.09 10.25 9.56
N ASN A 64 13.47 9.03 9.17
CA ASN A 64 14.73 8.71 8.50
C ASN A 64 14.62 8.67 6.97
N ASN A 65 13.78 9.53 6.37
CA ASN A 65 13.50 9.55 4.92
C ASN A 65 13.11 8.17 4.36
N THR A 66 12.47 7.36 5.18
CA THR A 66 11.98 6.04 4.80
C THR A 66 10.46 6.06 4.82
N VAL A 67 9.87 5.36 3.86
CA VAL A 67 8.43 5.15 3.76
C VAL A 67 8.14 3.73 4.19
N PHE A 68 7.14 3.54 5.05
CA PHE A 68 6.71 2.21 5.48
C PHE A 68 5.33 1.91 4.91
N ILE A 69 5.22 0.82 4.14
CA ILE A 69 3.97 0.30 3.58
C ILE A 69 3.62 -0.98 4.35
N ASN A 70 2.41 -1.02 4.87
CA ASN A 70 1.86 -2.21 5.52
C ASN A 70 0.35 -2.27 5.30
N ASN A 71 -0.25 -3.46 5.43
CA ASN A 71 -1.70 -3.63 5.36
C ASN A 71 -2.31 -3.01 4.08
N TYR A 72 -1.73 -3.28 2.91
CA TYR A 72 -2.33 -2.84 1.64
C TYR A 72 -3.47 -3.80 1.23
N TYR A 73 -4.38 -3.31 0.39
CA TYR A 73 -5.49 -4.11 -0.15
C TYR A 73 -5.44 -4.09 -1.67
N ILE A 74 -5.69 -5.25 -2.30
CA ILE A 74 -5.83 -5.40 -3.74
C ILE A 74 -7.01 -6.32 -4.01
N LYS A 75 -8.02 -5.82 -4.72
CA LYS A 75 -9.18 -6.61 -5.12
C LYS A 75 -8.71 -7.77 -6.02
N ASP A 76 -9.18 -8.97 -5.70
CA ASP A 76 -8.90 -10.23 -6.42
C ASP A 76 -7.41 -10.55 -6.62
N GLY A 77 -6.50 -9.88 -5.90
CA GLY A 77 -5.06 -10.02 -6.09
C GLY A 77 -4.57 -9.57 -7.48
N ASP A 78 -5.25 -8.59 -8.10
CA ASP A 78 -4.84 -8.06 -9.41
C ASP A 78 -3.45 -7.41 -9.36
N LYS A 79 -2.48 -8.12 -9.92
CA LYS A 79 -1.08 -7.71 -10.01
C LYS A 79 -0.89 -6.40 -10.77
N LYS A 80 -1.77 -6.06 -11.71
CA LYS A 80 -1.71 -4.79 -12.46
C LYS A 80 -2.03 -3.61 -11.54
N VAL A 81 -3.05 -3.75 -10.70
CA VAL A 81 -3.42 -2.74 -9.69
C VAL A 81 -2.27 -2.53 -8.71
N LEU A 82 -1.71 -3.62 -8.16
CA LEU A 82 -0.58 -3.51 -7.24
C LEU A 82 0.64 -2.85 -7.89
N THR A 83 0.97 -3.25 -9.12
CA THR A 83 2.09 -2.66 -9.87
C THR A 83 1.90 -1.16 -10.08
N ALA A 84 0.68 -0.72 -10.43
CA ALA A 84 0.39 0.68 -10.66
C ALA A 84 0.47 1.50 -9.35
N LEU A 85 -0.08 0.98 -8.25
CA LEU A 85 -0.02 1.61 -6.94
C LEU A 85 1.42 1.76 -6.44
N LEU A 86 2.25 0.73 -6.55
CA LEU A 86 3.66 0.79 -6.15
C LEU A 86 4.43 1.81 -6.99
N LYS A 87 4.22 1.85 -8.32
CA LYS A 87 4.87 2.84 -9.19
C LYS A 87 4.47 4.27 -8.86
N GLU A 88 3.20 4.55 -8.59
CA GLU A 88 2.78 5.90 -8.20
C GLU A 88 3.33 6.28 -6.82
N THR A 89 3.40 5.30 -5.90
CA THR A 89 4.05 5.48 -4.59
C THR A 89 5.53 5.84 -4.74
N GLU A 90 6.30 5.08 -5.53
CA GLU A 90 7.71 5.36 -5.82
C GLU A 90 7.90 6.75 -6.43
N LYS A 91 7.08 7.09 -7.43
CA LYS A 91 7.13 8.38 -8.12
C LYS A 91 6.86 9.56 -7.18
N TYR A 92 5.84 9.46 -6.33
CA TYR A 92 5.51 10.49 -5.35
C TYR A 92 6.65 10.70 -4.36
N PHE A 93 7.14 9.62 -3.74
CA PHE A 93 8.16 9.75 -2.70
C PHE A 93 9.56 10.08 -3.23
N LYS A 94 9.86 9.72 -4.47
CA LYS A 94 11.06 10.18 -5.17
C LYS A 94 11.06 11.69 -5.37
N LYS A 95 9.90 12.26 -5.75
CA LYS A 95 9.73 13.72 -5.87
C LYS A 95 9.89 14.43 -4.51
N GLU A 96 9.40 13.80 -3.45
CA GLU A 96 9.53 14.28 -2.07
C GLU A 96 10.92 13.98 -1.43
N SER A 97 11.89 13.50 -2.21
CA SER A 97 13.27 13.22 -1.76
C SER A 97 13.41 12.18 -0.63
N TYR A 98 12.47 11.23 -0.53
CA TYR A 98 12.62 10.07 0.34
C TYR A 98 13.65 9.09 -0.25
N GLN A 99 14.38 8.40 0.62
CA GLN A 99 15.51 7.56 0.23
C GLN A 99 15.12 6.09 0.02
N SER A 100 14.12 5.61 0.76
CA SER A 100 13.72 4.20 0.64
C SER A 100 12.26 3.94 0.99
N ILE A 101 11.73 2.84 0.44
CA ILE A 101 10.46 2.24 0.81
C ILE A 101 10.73 0.90 1.47
N ILE A 102 10.10 0.63 2.61
CA ILE A 102 10.01 -0.68 3.24
C ILE A 102 8.55 -1.13 3.16
N ALA A 103 8.30 -2.32 2.62
CA ALA A 103 6.96 -2.85 2.44
C ALA A 103 6.80 -4.23 3.09
N VAL A 104 5.72 -4.44 3.83
CA VAL A 104 5.26 -5.76 4.27
C VAL A 104 4.39 -6.34 3.15
N VAL A 105 4.83 -7.44 2.55
CA VAL A 105 4.19 -7.99 1.34
C VAL A 105 3.68 -9.40 1.58
N LEU A 106 2.48 -9.69 1.06
CA LEU A 106 1.89 -11.03 1.09
C LEU A 106 2.62 -11.95 0.11
N LYS A 107 2.77 -13.24 0.47
CA LYS A 107 3.44 -14.24 -0.37
C LYS A 107 2.94 -14.29 -1.83
N ARG A 108 1.64 -14.13 -2.03
CA ARG A 108 1.01 -14.14 -3.36
C ARG A 108 1.50 -13.02 -4.29
N ASP A 109 2.04 -11.94 -3.72
CA ASP A 109 2.40 -10.71 -4.43
C ASP A 109 3.92 -10.58 -4.67
N TYR A 110 4.73 -11.56 -4.27
CA TYR A 110 6.20 -11.52 -4.42
C TYR A 110 6.65 -11.27 -5.86
N VAL A 111 5.96 -11.90 -6.82
CA VAL A 111 6.25 -11.73 -8.25
C VAL A 111 6.16 -10.27 -8.72
N VAL A 112 5.35 -9.42 -8.07
CA VAL A 112 5.24 -8.00 -8.43
C VAL A 112 6.44 -7.23 -7.90
N VAL A 113 6.78 -7.43 -6.63
CA VAL A 113 7.89 -6.71 -5.98
C VAL A 113 9.26 -7.15 -6.50
N GLU A 114 9.43 -8.42 -6.87
CA GLU A 114 10.62 -8.89 -7.59
C GLU A 114 10.77 -8.20 -8.96
N LYS A 115 9.68 -8.12 -9.75
CA LYS A 115 9.69 -7.42 -11.04
C LYS A 115 10.02 -5.92 -10.90
N LEU A 116 9.57 -5.30 -9.81
CA LEU A 116 9.89 -3.91 -9.47
C LEU A 116 11.28 -3.76 -8.82
N LYS A 117 12.05 -4.84 -8.68
CA LYS A 117 13.40 -4.87 -8.10
C LYS A 117 13.44 -4.32 -6.67
N TYR A 118 12.45 -4.69 -5.85
CA TYR A 118 12.56 -4.57 -4.40
C TYR A 118 13.45 -5.71 -3.88
N GLU A 119 14.31 -5.40 -2.92
CA GLU A 119 15.17 -6.36 -2.24
C GLU A 119 14.44 -6.95 -1.03
N ILE A 120 14.59 -8.25 -0.79
CA ILE A 120 14.07 -8.87 0.43
C ILE A 120 14.98 -8.48 1.60
N LYS A 121 14.39 -7.94 2.68
CA LYS A 121 15.10 -7.70 3.94
C LYS A 121 14.87 -8.80 4.97
N GLU A 122 13.64 -9.28 5.11
CA GLU A 122 13.29 -10.22 6.18
C GLU A 122 12.07 -11.05 5.79
N VAL A 123 12.10 -12.37 6.04
CA VAL A 123 11.02 -13.29 5.68
C VAL A 123 10.34 -13.80 6.94
N PHE A 124 9.03 -13.60 7.06
CA PHE A 124 8.19 -14.17 8.12
C PHE A 124 7.33 -15.31 7.55
N VAL A 125 6.71 -16.07 8.46
CA VAL A 125 5.86 -17.23 8.11
C VAL A 125 4.69 -16.84 7.19
N LYS A 126 4.09 -15.66 7.37
CA LYS A 126 2.95 -15.17 6.57
C LYS A 126 3.26 -14.02 5.59
N CYS A 127 4.30 -13.22 5.85
CA CYS A 127 4.65 -12.04 5.05
C CYS A 127 6.17 -11.85 4.96
N THR A 128 6.64 -10.97 4.08
CA THR A 128 8.07 -10.62 3.96
C THR A 128 8.25 -9.11 3.92
N HIS A 129 9.26 -8.61 4.62
CA HIS A 129 9.76 -7.25 4.50
C HIS A 129 10.60 -7.12 3.24
N PHE A 130 10.18 -6.23 2.36
CA PHE A 130 10.92 -5.81 1.17
C PHE A 130 11.43 -4.38 1.35
N THR A 131 12.51 -4.02 0.67
CA THR A 131 13.06 -2.67 0.62
C THR A 131 13.40 -2.25 -0.80
N LYS A 132 13.17 -0.97 -1.11
CA LYS A 132 13.54 -0.35 -2.39
C LYS A 132 14.22 0.97 -2.13
N LYS A 133 15.39 1.19 -2.73
CA LYS A 133 16.00 2.54 -2.83
C LYS A 133 15.32 3.31 -3.95
N LEU A 134 14.94 4.56 -3.68
CA LEU A 134 14.19 5.44 -4.61
C LEU A 134 15.09 6.29 -5.50
#